data_AF-A0A832HZQ0-F1
#
_entry.id   AF-A0A832HZQ0-F1
#
_cell.length_a   1.000
_cell.length_b   1.000
_cell.length_c   1.000
_cell.angle_alpha   90.00
_cell.angle_beta   90.00
_cell.angle_gamma   90.00
#
_symmetry.space_group_name_H-M   'P 1'
#
loop_
_entity.id
_entity.type
_entity.pdbx_description
1 polymer ?
#
loop_
_entity_poly.entity_id
_entity_poly.type
_entity_poly.pdbx_seq_one_letter_code
_entity_poly.pdbx_strand_id
1 'polypeptide(L)'
;MYHPDLPAPPDRPHSFVYFISIHNDTDTPITVRARKWVVTNDRGQRLVVVGGGVVGEFPTIAPGDKFSYNSRHLLDKNYAIAEGSYFGVDGKGRLVRARIPKFKMVVPQAMNVPEEE
;
A
#
# COMPACT_ATOMS: atom_id res chain seq x y z
N MET A 1 3.77 -8.98 -0.49
CA MET A 1 4.52 -10.17 -0.06
C MET A 1 4.36 -10.36 1.43
N TYR A 2 4.08 -11.57 1.90
CA TYR A 2 3.97 -11.88 3.33
C TYR A 2 5.37 -12.08 3.93
N HIS A 3 5.64 -11.49 5.10
CA HIS A 3 6.91 -11.63 5.81
C HIS A 3 6.66 -11.91 7.29
N PRO A 4 6.62 -13.19 7.72
CA PRO A 4 6.36 -13.56 9.11
C PRO A 4 7.49 -13.13 10.06
N ASP A 5 8.72 -13.01 9.57
CA ASP A 5 9.90 -12.71 10.39
C ASP A 5 10.04 -11.22 10.76
N LEU A 6 9.21 -10.35 10.17
CA LEU A 6 9.25 -8.92 10.46
C LEU A 6 8.55 -8.60 11.78
N PRO A 7 9.12 -7.72 12.64
CA PRO A 7 8.48 -7.32 13.88
C PRO A 7 7.06 -6.79 13.68
N ALA A 8 6.13 -7.43 14.37
CA ALA A 8 4.71 -7.09 14.38
C ALA A 8 4.19 -7.21 15.81
N PRO A 9 3.30 -6.31 16.24
CA PRO A 9 2.70 -6.43 17.56
C PRO A 9 1.67 -7.57 17.60
N PRO A 10 1.38 -8.15 18.78
CA PRO A 10 0.56 -9.36 18.91
C PRO A 10 -0.86 -9.24 18.34
N ASP A 11 -1.44 -8.04 18.33
CA ASP A 11 -2.79 -7.76 17.84
C ASP A 11 -2.90 -7.73 16.31
N ARG A 12 -1.78 -7.58 15.59
CA ARG A 12 -1.70 -7.52 14.12
C ARG A 12 -0.42 -8.19 13.62
N PRO A 13 -0.32 -9.52 13.81
CA PRO A 13 0.93 -10.26 13.63
C PRO A 13 1.33 -10.44 12.16
N HIS A 14 0.41 -10.22 11.21
CA HIS A 14 0.70 -10.53 9.81
C HIS A 14 1.26 -9.31 9.08
N SER A 15 2.56 -9.32 8.79
CA SER A 15 3.24 -8.25 8.05
C SER A 15 3.26 -8.53 6.54
N PHE A 16 2.70 -7.60 5.76
CA PHE A 16 2.68 -7.64 4.30
C PHE A 16 3.45 -6.46 3.73
N VAL A 17 4.61 -6.73 3.15
CA VAL A 17 5.42 -5.72 2.45
C VAL A 17 4.90 -5.54 1.02
N TYR A 18 4.75 -4.30 0.59
CA TYR A 18 4.40 -3.96 -0.78
C TYR A 18 5.43 -3.01 -1.37
N PHE A 19 5.59 -3.10 -2.69
CA PHE A 19 6.44 -2.24 -3.50
C PHE A 19 5.52 -1.54 -4.50
N ILE A 20 5.53 -0.21 -4.52
CA ILE A 20 4.68 0.58 -5.40
C ILE A 20 5.54 1.59 -6.16
N SER A 21 5.28 1.68 -7.46
CA SER A 21 5.79 2.74 -8.32
C SER A 21 4.64 3.65 -8.74
N ILE A 22 4.80 4.95 -8.52
CA ILE A 22 3.89 6.00 -8.97
C ILE A 22 4.52 6.59 -10.23
N HIS A 23 3.88 6.39 -11.37
CA HIS A 23 4.33 6.90 -12.66
C HIS A 23 3.62 8.21 -12.99
N ASN A 24 4.37 9.21 -13.46
CA ASN A 24 3.78 10.44 -13.99
C ASN A 24 3.74 10.38 -15.51
N ASP A 25 2.65 9.86 -16.04
CA ASP A 25 2.42 9.77 -17.49
C ASP A 25 1.77 11.06 -18.06
N THR A 26 1.86 12.18 -17.33
CA THR A 26 1.37 13.49 -17.78
C THR A 26 2.50 14.34 -18.35
N ASP A 27 2.15 15.49 -18.92
CA ASP A 27 3.09 16.48 -19.49
C ASP A 27 3.55 17.54 -18.49
N THR A 28 3.12 17.46 -17.21
CA THR A 28 3.51 18.41 -16.16
C THR A 28 4.03 17.69 -14.92
N PRO A 29 4.93 18.32 -14.13
CA PRO A 29 5.36 17.73 -12.86
C PRO A 29 4.18 17.56 -11.90
N ILE A 30 4.14 16.43 -11.18
CA ILE A 30 3.14 16.14 -10.16
C ILE A 30 3.80 15.99 -8.80
N THR A 31 3.33 16.74 -7.80
CA THR A 31 3.74 16.55 -6.40
C THR A 31 2.69 15.75 -5.63
N VAL A 32 3.08 14.59 -5.09
CA VAL A 32 2.21 13.79 -4.22
C VAL A 32 2.16 14.43 -2.83
N ARG A 33 0.94 14.69 -2.33
CA ARG A 33 0.68 15.40 -1.07
C ARG A 33 0.07 14.53 0.00
N ALA A 34 -0.71 13.53 -0.37
CA ALA A 34 -1.35 12.64 0.59
C ALA A 34 -1.68 11.27 -0.02
N ARG A 35 -1.98 10.33 0.85
CA ARG A 35 -2.48 9.01 0.51
C ARG A 35 -3.66 8.63 1.38
N LYS A 36 -4.59 7.89 0.80
CA LYS A 36 -5.67 7.20 1.51
C LYS A 36 -5.63 5.73 1.13
N TRP A 37 -5.59 4.88 2.13
CA TRP A 37 -5.76 3.44 2.02
C TRP A 37 -7.11 3.03 2.60
N VAL A 38 -7.69 2.01 1.98
CA VAL A 38 -8.82 1.25 2.48
C VAL A 38 -8.37 -0.21 2.49
N VAL A 39 -8.28 -0.80 3.67
CA VAL A 39 -7.97 -2.22 3.83
C VAL A 39 -9.23 -2.91 4.32
N THR A 40 -9.72 -3.90 3.58
CA THR A 40 -10.95 -4.63 3.87
C THR A 40 -10.62 -6.09 4.13
N ASN A 41 -11.01 -6.63 5.28
CA ASN A 41 -10.79 -8.04 5.60
C ASN A 41 -11.92 -8.94 5.03
N ASP A 42 -11.78 -10.25 5.24
CA ASP A 42 -12.75 -11.29 4.84
C ASP A 42 -14.14 -11.14 5.46
N ARG A 43 -14.25 -10.49 6.62
CA ARG A 43 -15.52 -10.16 7.29
C ARG A 43 -16.15 -8.86 6.81
N GLY A 44 -15.55 -8.19 5.82
CA GLY A 44 -16.02 -6.91 5.30
C GLY A 44 -15.71 -5.70 6.20
N GLN A 45 -14.92 -5.89 7.27
CA GLN A 45 -14.50 -4.78 8.13
C GLN A 45 -13.47 -3.92 7.38
N ARG A 46 -13.60 -2.61 7.45
CA ARG A 46 -12.79 -1.64 6.71
C ARG A 46 -11.94 -0.79 7.64
N LEU A 47 -10.63 -0.84 7.47
CA LEU A 47 -9.68 0.08 8.06
C LEU A 47 -9.33 1.17 7.03
N VAL A 48 -9.53 2.44 7.41
CA VAL A 48 -9.14 3.59 6.57
C VAL A 48 -7.90 4.23 7.17
N VAL A 49 -6.84 4.34 6.36
CA VAL A 49 -5.58 4.98 6.76
C VAL A 49 -5.36 6.20 5.87
N VAL A 50 -5.27 7.37 6.46
CA VAL A 50 -4.97 8.63 5.76
C VAL A 50 -3.65 9.18 6.29
N GLY A 51 -2.83 9.71 5.41
CA GLY A 51 -1.58 10.36 5.82
C GLY A 51 -1.02 11.30 4.77
N GLY A 52 -0.25 12.29 5.24
CA GLY A 52 0.52 13.17 4.38
C GLY A 52 1.65 12.43 3.67
N GLY A 53 1.88 12.78 2.42
CA GLY A 53 2.96 12.26 1.59
C GLY A 53 2.88 10.74 1.35
N VAL A 54 4.05 10.16 1.08
CA VAL A 54 4.30 8.73 0.92
C VAL A 54 5.59 8.43 1.66
N VAL A 55 5.57 7.47 2.60
CA VAL A 55 6.73 7.12 3.47
C VAL A 55 7.42 8.30 4.18
N GLY A 56 6.69 9.39 4.44
CA GLY A 56 7.23 10.60 5.07
C GLY A 56 7.76 11.64 4.07
N GLU A 57 7.74 11.31 2.78
CA GLU A 57 8.20 12.18 1.70
C GLU A 57 7.03 12.76 0.90
N PHE A 58 7.28 13.88 0.22
CA PHE A 58 6.35 14.56 -0.67
C PHE A 58 6.95 14.65 -2.08
N PRO A 59 7.04 13.51 -2.80
CA PRO A 59 7.79 13.44 -4.04
C PRO A 59 7.15 14.31 -5.13
N THR A 60 7.99 15.07 -5.83
CA THR A 60 7.64 15.70 -7.11
C THR A 60 8.19 14.84 -8.24
N ILE A 61 7.31 14.34 -9.10
CA ILE A 61 7.63 13.39 -10.17
C ILE A 61 7.56 14.16 -11.49
N ALA A 62 8.66 14.22 -12.23
CA ALA A 62 8.71 14.89 -13.53
C ALA A 62 7.89 14.11 -14.59
N PRO A 63 7.51 14.74 -15.70
CA PRO A 63 6.90 14.05 -16.83
C PRO A 63 7.72 12.84 -17.30
N GLY A 64 7.10 11.67 -17.41
CA GLY A 64 7.75 10.42 -17.81
C GLY A 64 8.53 9.70 -16.71
N ASP A 65 8.73 10.33 -15.55
CA ASP A 65 9.44 9.73 -14.42
C ASP A 65 8.51 8.93 -13.50
N LYS A 66 9.13 8.21 -12.55
CA LYS A 66 8.42 7.49 -11.50
C LYS A 66 9.07 7.69 -10.14
N PHE A 67 8.25 7.65 -9.10
CA PHE A 67 8.69 7.52 -7.70
C PHE A 67 8.37 6.11 -7.21
N SER A 68 9.36 5.39 -6.68
CA SER A 68 9.18 4.02 -6.19
C SER A 68 9.50 3.94 -4.71
N TYR A 69 8.70 3.19 -3.96
CA TYR A 69 8.88 3.00 -2.53
C TYR A 69 8.36 1.63 -2.10
N ASN A 70 8.81 1.20 -0.92
CA ASN A 70 8.24 0.05 -0.23
C ASN A 70 7.73 0.45 1.15
N SER A 71 6.70 -0.25 1.61
CA SER A 71 6.19 -0.12 2.97
C SER A 71 5.44 -1.40 3.33
N ARG A 72 4.69 -1.39 4.42
CA ARG A 72 3.97 -2.58 4.88
C ARG A 72 2.61 -2.29 5.46
N HIS A 73 1.71 -3.24 5.31
CA HIS A 73 0.48 -3.34 6.11
C HIS A 73 0.67 -4.41 7.19
N LEU A 74 0.15 -4.13 8.38
CA LEU A 74 0.04 -5.07 9.48
C LEU A 74 -1.42 -5.46 9.61
N LEU A 75 -1.72 -6.76 9.57
CA LEU A 75 -3.08 -7.30 9.61
C LEU A 75 -3.27 -8.19 10.84
N ASP A 76 -4.49 -8.15 11.36
CA ASP A 76 -5.03 -9.01 12.42
C ASP A 76 -5.78 -10.25 11.87
N LYS A 77 -5.82 -10.40 10.55
CA LYS A 77 -6.52 -11.45 9.81
C LYS A 77 -5.63 -12.04 8.72
N ASN A 78 -5.93 -13.29 8.34
CA ASN A 78 -5.20 -14.04 7.32
C ASN A 78 -5.47 -13.57 5.89
N TYR A 79 -6.52 -12.75 5.69
CA TYR A 79 -6.93 -12.25 4.39
C TYR A 79 -7.37 -10.79 4.48
N ALA A 80 -6.89 -9.97 3.54
CA ALA A 80 -7.45 -8.65 3.27
C ALA A 80 -7.22 -8.21 1.82
N ILE A 81 -7.99 -7.22 1.39
CA ILE A 81 -7.79 -6.47 0.15
C ILE A 81 -7.41 -5.05 0.52
N ALA A 82 -6.30 -4.54 -0.03
CA ALA A 82 -5.94 -3.14 0.07
C ALA A 82 -6.21 -2.42 -1.26
N GLU A 83 -6.74 -1.20 -1.16
CA GLU A 83 -6.91 -0.26 -2.27
C GLU A 83 -6.80 1.17 -1.76
N GLY A 84 -6.74 2.14 -2.67
CA GLY A 84 -6.55 3.51 -2.21
C GLY A 84 -6.49 4.56 -3.29
N SER A 85 -5.97 5.72 -2.89
CA SER A 85 -5.67 6.82 -3.81
C SER A 85 -4.53 7.67 -3.27
N TYR A 86 -3.69 8.15 -4.18
CA TYR A 86 -2.80 9.28 -3.95
C TYR A 86 -3.51 10.57 -4.34
N PHE A 87 -3.22 11.62 -3.59
CA PHE A 87 -3.68 12.98 -3.85
C PHE A 87 -2.47 13.88 -3.96
N GLY A 88 -2.50 14.79 -4.92
CA GLY A 88 -1.39 15.68 -5.21
C GLY A 88 -1.83 16.93 -5.93
N VAL A 89 -0.85 17.65 -6.43
CA VAL A 89 -1.04 18.82 -7.29
C VAL A 89 -0.11 18.76 -8.48
N ASP A 90 -0.53 19.33 -9.61
CA ASP A 90 0.35 19.55 -10.75
C ASP A 90 1.18 20.84 -10.62
N GLY A 91 2.01 21.13 -11.63
CA GLY A 91 2.83 22.34 -11.68
C GLY A 91 2.05 23.67 -11.67
N LYS A 92 0.73 23.65 -11.84
CA LYS A 92 -0.17 24.81 -11.76
C LYS A 92 -0.99 24.83 -10.45
N GLY A 93 -0.74 23.90 -9.53
CA GLY A 93 -1.48 23.77 -8.29
C GLY A 93 -2.85 23.09 -8.43
N ARG A 94 -3.20 22.55 -9.59
CA ARG A 94 -4.48 21.84 -9.79
C ARG A 94 -4.44 20.49 -9.10
N LEU A 95 -5.54 20.12 -8.45
CA LEU A 95 -5.65 18.85 -7.73
C LEU A 95 -5.55 17.65 -8.68
N VAL A 96 -4.74 16.68 -8.30
CA VAL A 96 -4.57 15.41 -9.01
C VAL A 96 -4.90 14.24 -8.08
N ARG A 97 -5.54 13.22 -8.62
CA ARG A 97 -5.85 11.96 -7.92
C ARG A 97 -5.44 10.76 -8.77
N ALA A 98 -4.58 9.91 -8.23
CA ALA A 98 -4.22 8.63 -8.82
C ALA A 98 -4.79 7.48 -7.97
N ARG A 99 -5.45 6.50 -8.59
CA ARG A 99 -5.99 5.34 -7.87
C ARG A 99 -4.87 4.34 -7.59
N ILE A 100 -4.94 3.71 -6.42
CA ILE A 100 -4.17 2.51 -6.12
C ILE A 100 -5.08 1.31 -6.38
N PRO A 101 -4.78 0.46 -7.39
CA PRO A 101 -5.59 -0.71 -7.68
C PRO A 101 -5.67 -1.68 -6.50
N LYS A 102 -6.73 -2.49 -6.48
CA LYS A 102 -6.90 -3.54 -5.48
C LYS A 102 -5.79 -4.58 -5.58
N PHE A 103 -5.19 -4.93 -4.46
CA PHE A 103 -4.35 -6.12 -4.35
C PHE A 103 -4.72 -6.93 -3.10
N LYS A 104 -4.54 -8.25 -3.21
CA LYS A 104 -4.85 -9.20 -2.14
C LYS A 104 -3.63 -9.42 -1.25
N MET A 105 -3.87 -9.50 0.05
CA MET A 105 -2.92 -9.91 1.06
C MET A 105 -3.46 -11.20 1.67
N VAL A 106 -2.77 -12.30 1.44
CA VAL A 106 -3.17 -13.64 1.88
C VAL A 106 -2.00 -14.25 2.62
N VAL A 107 -2.20 -14.67 3.87
CA VAL A 107 -1.22 -15.47 4.59
C VAL A 107 -1.15 -16.82 3.88
N PRO A 108 0.02 -17.26 3.41
CA PRO A 108 0.17 -18.59 2.84
C PRO A 108 -0.31 -19.62 3.85
N GLN A 109 -1.19 -20.54 3.43
CA GLN A 109 -1.53 -21.68 4.27
C GLN A 109 -0.26 -22.50 4.45
N ALA A 110 0.12 -22.77 5.71
CA ALA A 110 1.05 -23.84 5.97
C ALA A 110 0.38 -25.11 5.45
N MET A 111 0.93 -25.68 4.39
CA MET A 111 0.65 -27.08 4.07
C MET A 111 1.20 -27.85 5.26
N ASN A 112 0.32 -28.36 6.13
CA ASN A 112 0.70 -29.45 7.04
C ASN A 112 1.11 -30.60 6.12
N VAL A 113 2.41 -30.72 5.86
CA VAL A 113 2.97 -32.00 5.42
C VAL A 113 2.90 -32.86 6.67
N PRO A 114 2.08 -33.93 6.72
CA PRO A 114 2.17 -34.88 7.81
C PRO A 114 3.61 -35.38 7.82
N GLU A 115 4.29 -35.30 8.96
CA GLU A 115 5.53 -36.05 9.16
C GLU A 115 5.15 -37.53 8.97
N GLU A 116 5.67 -38.17 7.93
CA GLU A 116 5.63 -39.63 7.81
C GLU A 116 6.49 -40.21 8.96
N GLU A 117 5.92 -41.20 9.66
CA GLU A 117 6.47 -41.88 10.84
C GLU A 117 7.89 -42.44 10.66
#